data_AF-A0A954X9Y6-F1
#
_entry.id   AF-A0A954X9Y6-F1
#
_cell.length_a   1.000
_cell.length_b   1.000
_cell.length_c   1.000
_cell.angle_alpha   90.00
_cell.angle_beta   90.00
_cell.angle_gamma   90.00
#
_symmetry.space_group_name_H-M   'P 1'
#
loop_
_entity.id
_entity.type
_entity.pdbx_description
1 polymer ?
#
loop_
_entity_poly.entity_id
_entity_poly.type
_entity_poly.pdbx_seq_one_letter_code
_entity_poly.pdbx_strand_id
1 'polypeptide(L)'
;GKACAEIVREVDDPGVMVNYDAGNVMDYLDVDPIPDIEACADTVRSFCMKDHRNWPKDQDCGPGFGEIDHYRLLHPVAFTGRRMPLCCENIFAPLVPRPAEPVGVDQLARRVREYLETVIAGLHAA
;
A
#
# COMPACT_ATOMS: atom_id res chain seq x y z
N GLY A 1 5.76 -6.70 -7.77
CA GLY A 1 7.02 -6.17 -7.24
C GLY A 1 8.22 -6.77 -7.95
N LYS A 2 8.40 -8.10 -7.87
CA LYS A 2 9.56 -8.82 -8.41
C LYS A 2 9.91 -8.46 -9.86
N ALA A 3 8.93 -8.51 -10.78
CA ALA A 3 9.16 -8.18 -12.18
C ALA A 3 9.62 -6.72 -12.38
N CYS A 4 9.04 -5.77 -11.64
CA CYS A 4 9.50 -4.37 -11.67
C CYS A 4 10.92 -4.24 -11.11
N ALA A 5 11.29 -5.02 -10.10
CA ALA A 5 12.63 -5.02 -9.53
C ALA A 5 13.67 -5.55 -10.52
N GLU A 6 13.33 -6.58 -11.30
CA GLU A 6 14.18 -7.08 -12.39
C GLU A 6 14.42 -5.98 -13.43
N ILE A 7 13.37 -5.27 -13.86
CA ILE A 7 13.49 -4.13 -14.79
C ILE A 7 14.36 -3.02 -14.20
N VAL A 8 14.14 -2.63 -12.94
CA VAL A 8 14.96 -1.59 -12.27
C VAL A 8 16.43 -1.97 -12.25
N ARG A 9 16.75 -3.24 -11.95
CA ARG A 9 18.13 -3.74 -11.91
C ARG A 9 18.76 -3.84 -13.30
N GLU A 10 17.97 -4.12 -14.33
CA GLU A 10 18.44 -4.13 -15.72
C GLU A 10 18.71 -2.71 -16.25
N VAL A 11 17.84 -1.76 -15.91
CA VAL A 11 18.01 -0.34 -16.28
C VAL A 11 19.23 0.27 -15.59
N ASP A 12 19.53 -0.14 -14.34
CA ASP A 12 20.70 0.29 -13.56
C ASP A 12 20.88 1.82 -13.47
N ASP A 13 19.76 2.56 -13.40
CA ASP A 13 19.73 4.02 -13.23
C ASP A 13 19.15 4.38 -11.85
N PRO A 14 19.85 5.18 -11.02
CA PRO A 14 19.38 5.54 -9.68
C PRO A 14 18.08 6.36 -9.67
N GLY A 15 17.69 6.95 -10.81
CA GLY A 15 16.43 7.67 -11.00
C GLY A 15 15.22 6.78 -11.30
N VAL A 16 15.41 5.47 -11.54
CA VAL A 16 14.34 4.53 -11.89
C VAL A 16 14.13 3.54 -10.74
N MET A 17 12.98 3.62 -10.08
CA MET A 17 12.69 2.89 -8.85
C MET A 17 11.22 2.45 -8.79
N VAL A 18 10.89 1.53 -7.88
CA VAL A 18 9.53 0.97 -7.75
C VAL A 18 8.65 1.87 -6.89
N ASN A 19 7.48 2.24 -7.44
CA ASN A 19 6.31 2.68 -6.68
C ASN A 19 5.42 1.45 -6.41
N TYR A 20 5.44 0.93 -5.19
CA TYR A 20 4.82 -0.35 -4.86
C TYR A 20 3.33 -0.20 -4.57
N ASP A 21 2.51 -1.11 -5.10
CA ASP A 21 1.06 -1.15 -4.88
C ASP A 21 0.63 -2.57 -4.50
N ALA A 22 0.36 -2.78 -3.21
CA ALA A 22 -0.05 -4.07 -2.68
C ALA A 22 -1.48 -4.44 -3.10
N GLY A 23 -2.36 -3.43 -3.22
CA GLY A 23 -3.74 -3.61 -3.64
C GLY A 23 -3.83 -4.17 -5.06
N ASN A 24 -3.02 -3.64 -5.99
CA ASN A 24 -2.95 -4.15 -7.36
C ASN A 24 -2.33 -5.55 -7.47
N VAL A 25 -1.38 -5.88 -6.60
CA VAL A 25 -0.85 -7.25 -6.53
C VAL A 25 -1.96 -8.23 -6.15
N MET A 26 -2.74 -7.90 -5.12
CA MET A 26 -3.86 -8.74 -4.71
C MET A 26 -4.99 -8.76 -5.76
N ASP A 27 -5.40 -7.62 -6.29
CA ASP A 27 -6.46 -7.47 -7.30
C ASP A 27 -6.16 -8.24 -8.60
N TYR A 28 -5.01 -7.98 -9.23
CA TYR A 28 -4.73 -8.55 -10.56
C TYR A 28 -4.18 -9.97 -10.53
N LEU A 29 -3.45 -10.33 -9.48
CA LEU A 29 -2.74 -11.60 -9.41
C LEU A 29 -3.39 -12.60 -8.45
N ASP A 30 -4.34 -12.14 -7.62
CA ASP A 30 -5.03 -12.94 -6.59
C ASP A 30 -4.05 -13.69 -5.67
N VAL A 31 -3.00 -12.98 -5.24
CA VAL A 31 -1.97 -13.50 -4.33
C VAL A 31 -1.67 -12.54 -3.18
N ASP A 32 -1.13 -13.08 -2.09
CA ASP A 32 -0.60 -12.30 -0.98
C ASP A 32 0.54 -11.38 -1.47
N PRO A 33 0.45 -10.05 -1.27
CA PRO A 33 1.51 -9.13 -1.66
C PRO A 33 2.75 -9.17 -0.77
N ILE A 34 2.67 -9.76 0.44
CA ILE A 34 3.78 -9.73 1.40
C ILE A 34 5.06 -10.39 0.86
N PRO A 35 5.03 -11.63 0.30
CA PRO A 35 6.22 -12.23 -0.29
C PRO A 35 6.80 -11.43 -1.46
N ASP A 36 5.96 -10.70 -2.21
CA ASP A 36 6.39 -9.94 -3.37
C ASP A 36 7.13 -8.66 -2.98
N ILE A 37 6.71 -7.95 -1.92
CA ILE A 37 7.48 -6.80 -1.41
C ILE A 37 8.79 -7.23 -0.75
N GLU A 38 8.80 -8.35 -0.03
CA GLU A 38 10.03 -8.88 0.57
C GLU A 38 11.11 -9.15 -0.49
N ALA A 39 10.70 -9.58 -1.69
CA ALA A 39 11.59 -9.85 -2.82
C ALA A 39 12.11 -8.58 -3.54
N CYS A 40 11.50 -7.41 -3.31
CA CYS A 40 11.87 -6.17 -4.00
C CYS A 40 12.06 -4.93 -3.11
N ALA A 41 12.12 -5.09 -1.78
CA ALA A 41 12.20 -3.96 -0.84
C ALA A 41 13.39 -3.01 -1.10
N ASP A 42 14.47 -3.52 -1.68
CA ASP A 42 15.66 -2.74 -2.06
C ASP A 42 15.39 -1.69 -3.16
N THR A 43 14.43 -1.96 -4.04
CA THR A 43 14.09 -1.10 -5.19
C THR A 43 12.88 -0.19 -4.92
N VAL A 44 12.14 -0.40 -3.83
CA VAL A 44 10.97 0.42 -3.46
C VAL A 44 11.41 1.81 -2.99
N ARG A 45 10.76 2.86 -3.52
CA ARG A 45 10.97 4.27 -3.12
C ARG A 45 9.72 5.05 -2.82
N SER A 46 8.55 4.51 -3.11
CA SER A 46 7.26 5.05 -2.70
C SER A 46 6.20 3.96 -2.74
N PHE A 47 5.06 4.26 -2.14
CA PHE A 47 3.89 3.39 -2.19
C PHE A 47 2.72 4.11 -2.82
N CYS A 48 2.01 3.39 -3.69
CA CYS A 48 0.62 3.61 -4.01
C CYS A 48 -0.19 2.87 -2.93
N MET A 49 -0.72 3.61 -1.96
CA MET A 49 -1.49 3.00 -0.88
C MET A 49 -2.91 2.72 -1.35
N LYS A 50 -3.18 1.43 -1.49
CA LYS A 50 -4.45 0.82 -1.85
C LYS A 50 -4.57 -0.45 -1.03
N ASP A 51 -5.78 -0.73 -0.57
CA ASP A 51 -6.12 -2.00 0.07
C ASP A 51 -7.06 -2.78 -0.84
N HIS A 52 -7.20 -4.07 -0.59
CA HIS A 52 -8.07 -4.94 -1.39
C HIS A 52 -8.66 -6.03 -0.50
N ARG A 53 -9.84 -6.53 -0.89
CA ARG A 53 -10.47 -7.68 -0.24
C ARG A 53 -11.25 -8.48 -1.27
N ASN A 54 -11.22 -9.80 -1.09
CA ASN A 54 -11.94 -10.72 -1.97
C ASN A 54 -13.32 -11.11 -1.43
N TRP A 55 -13.59 -10.88 -0.13
CA TRP A 55 -14.86 -11.24 0.51
C TRP A 55 -15.49 -10.07 1.27
N PRO A 56 -16.83 -9.89 1.23
CA PRO A 56 -17.84 -10.67 0.50
C PRO A 56 -17.93 -10.34 -0.99
N LYS A 57 -17.12 -9.38 -1.45
CA LYS A 57 -17.02 -8.97 -2.84
C LYS A 57 -15.56 -8.60 -3.09
N ASP A 58 -15.03 -9.06 -4.22
CA ASP A 58 -13.81 -8.56 -4.84
C ASP A 58 -13.94 -7.05 -5.08
N GLN A 59 -13.19 -6.30 -4.28
CA GLN A 59 -13.25 -4.85 -4.30
C GLN A 59 -12.01 -4.23 -3.66
N ASP A 60 -11.45 -3.28 -4.41
CA ASP A 60 -10.51 -2.30 -3.90
C ASP A 60 -11.09 -1.48 -2.74
N CYS A 61 -10.22 -0.96 -1.89
CA CYS A 61 -10.60 -0.01 -0.85
C CYS A 61 -9.39 0.79 -0.35
N GLY A 62 -9.64 1.73 0.57
CA GLY A 62 -8.56 2.42 1.26
C GLY A 62 -7.90 1.56 2.35
N PRO A 63 -6.64 1.85 2.71
CA PRO A 63 -5.90 1.19 3.79
C PRO A 63 -6.73 0.98 5.07
N GLY A 64 -6.70 -0.25 5.59
CA GLY A 64 -7.36 -0.63 6.84
C GLY A 64 -8.83 -1.02 6.66
N PHE A 65 -9.32 -1.14 5.43
CA PHE A 65 -10.63 -1.70 5.11
C PHE A 65 -10.58 -3.08 4.45
N GLY A 66 -9.42 -3.46 3.90
CA GLY A 66 -9.22 -4.70 3.19
C GLY A 66 -8.52 -5.76 4.04
N GLU A 67 -7.79 -6.63 3.37
CA GLU A 67 -7.18 -7.85 3.92
C GLU A 67 -5.64 -7.78 3.96
N ILE A 68 -5.03 -6.72 3.42
CA ILE A 68 -3.58 -6.57 3.39
C ILE A 68 -3.06 -6.20 4.79
N ASP A 69 -2.12 -6.98 5.32
CA ASP A 69 -1.42 -6.68 6.56
C ASP A 69 -0.40 -5.54 6.34
N HIS A 70 -0.80 -4.33 6.70
CA HIS A 70 0.02 -3.14 6.49
C HIS A 70 1.26 -3.07 7.41
N TYR A 71 1.25 -3.77 8.55
CA TYR A 71 2.46 -3.88 9.38
C TYR A 71 3.51 -4.69 8.63
N ARG A 72 3.11 -5.88 8.16
CA ARG A 72 4.01 -6.73 7.36
C ARG A 72 4.42 -6.08 6.05
N LEU A 73 3.51 -5.35 5.40
CA LEU A 73 3.79 -4.67 4.13
C LEU A 73 4.88 -3.60 4.28
N LEU A 74 4.81 -2.78 5.32
CA LEU A 74 5.73 -1.64 5.48
C LEU A 74 7.02 -2.01 6.23
N HIS A 75 7.02 -3.11 7.00
CA HIS A 75 8.18 -3.54 7.77
C HIS A 75 9.48 -3.69 6.95
N PRO A 76 9.50 -4.28 5.73
CA PRO A 76 10.72 -4.45 4.93
C PRO A 76 11.45 -3.14 4.60
N VAL A 77 10.75 -2.00 4.64
CA VAL A 77 11.31 -0.69 4.29
C VAL A 77 11.39 0.29 5.47
N ALA A 78 10.70 0.00 6.58
CA ALA A 78 10.51 0.91 7.71
C ALA A 78 11.83 1.38 8.35
N PHE A 79 12.83 0.50 8.44
CA PHE A 79 14.08 0.76 9.16
C PHE A 79 15.27 1.09 8.26
N THR A 80 15.00 1.44 6.99
CA THR A 80 16.06 1.71 6.01
C THR A 80 16.67 3.11 6.13
N GLY A 81 16.11 3.97 6.99
CA GLY A 81 16.47 5.39 7.09
C GLY A 81 16.00 6.25 5.90
N ARG A 82 15.30 5.65 4.92
CA ARG A 82 14.76 6.35 3.75
C ARG A 82 13.44 7.01 4.10
N ARG A 83 13.22 8.23 3.58
CA ARG A 83 11.88 8.83 3.58
C ARG A 83 11.06 8.14 2.51
N MET A 84 9.95 7.51 2.91
CA MET A 84 9.08 6.75 2.04
C MET A 84 7.73 7.46 1.89
N PRO A 85 7.43 8.05 0.73
CA PRO A 85 6.10 8.60 0.47
C PRO A 85 5.05 7.49 0.44
N LEU A 86 3.98 7.66 1.21
CA LEU A 86 2.80 6.81 1.19
C LEU A 86 1.65 7.58 0.53
N CYS A 87 1.46 7.39 -0.77
CA CYS A 87 0.48 8.11 -1.57
C CYS A 87 -0.83 7.34 -1.62
N CYS A 88 -1.87 7.78 -0.91
CA CYS A 88 -3.17 7.11 -0.91
C CYS A 88 -3.90 7.28 -2.25
N GLU A 89 -4.00 6.19 -3.02
CA GLU A 89 -4.77 6.15 -4.26
C GLU A 89 -6.25 5.98 -3.95
N ASN A 90 -6.56 5.04 -3.06
CA ASN A 90 -7.91 4.76 -2.60
C ASN A 90 -8.06 5.13 -1.13
N ILE A 91 -9.17 5.79 -0.80
CA ILE A 91 -9.53 6.15 0.58
C ILE A 91 -10.90 5.63 1.01
N PHE A 92 -11.61 4.97 0.10
CA PHE A 92 -13.01 4.65 0.28
C PHE A 92 -13.25 3.35 1.03
N ALA A 93 -14.41 3.29 1.70
CA ALA A 93 -14.90 2.08 2.32
C ALA A 93 -15.51 1.14 1.28
N PRO A 94 -15.25 -0.18 1.35
CA PRO A 94 -15.88 -1.17 0.47
C PRO A 94 -17.33 -1.41 0.89
N LEU A 95 -18.13 -1.98 -0.02
CA LEU A 95 -19.54 -2.40 0.19
C LEU A 95 -20.56 -1.31 0.56
N VAL A 96 -20.14 -0.05 0.68
CA VAL A 96 -21.04 1.09 0.92
C VAL A 96 -20.93 2.11 -0.21
N PRO A 97 -22.00 2.87 -0.49
CA PRO A 97 -21.95 3.93 -1.49
C PRO A 97 -20.87 4.97 -1.15
N ARG A 98 -20.28 5.57 -2.19
CA ARG A 98 -19.34 6.68 -2.00
C ARG A 98 -20.07 7.90 -1.44
N PRO A 99 -19.39 8.74 -0.64
CA PRO A 99 -19.97 10.00 -0.22
C PRO A 99 -20.36 10.85 -1.43
N ALA A 100 -21.56 11.43 -1.38
CA ALA A 100 -21.98 12.42 -2.37
C ALA A 100 -21.40 13.81 -2.08
N GLU A 101 -21.05 14.08 -0.81
CA GLU A 101 -20.57 15.38 -0.35
C GLU A 101 -19.07 15.35 -0.03
N PRO A 102 -18.31 16.44 -0.30
CA PRO A 102 -16.87 16.52 -0.03
C PRO A 102 -16.49 16.20 1.42
N VAL A 103 -17.33 16.57 2.38
CA VAL A 103 -17.08 16.29 3.81
C VAL A 103 -16.93 14.80 4.10
N GLY A 104 -17.63 13.92 3.37
CA GLY A 104 -17.47 12.49 3.54
C GLY A 104 -16.17 11.96 2.92
N VAL A 105 -15.68 12.59 1.85
CA VAL A 105 -14.35 12.31 1.28
C VAL A 105 -13.26 12.70 2.27
N ASP A 106 -13.39 13.86 2.93
CA ASP A 106 -12.44 14.32 3.96
C ASP A 106 -12.40 13.38 5.16
N GLN A 107 -13.55 12.86 5.60
CA GLN A 107 -13.63 11.88 6.68
C GLN A 107 -12.92 10.57 6.33
N LEU A 108 -13.10 10.09 5.10
CA LEU A 108 -12.41 8.90 4.58
C LEU A 108 -10.89 9.11 4.49
N ALA A 109 -10.46 10.26 3.96
CA ALA A 109 -9.04 10.61 3.88
C ALA A 109 -8.41 10.70 5.27
N ARG A 110 -9.10 11.33 6.24
CA ARG A 110 -8.65 11.41 7.63
C ARG A 110 -8.49 10.01 8.24
N ARG A 111 -9.49 9.15 8.08
CA ARG A 111 -9.45 7.78 8.63
C ARG A 111 -8.25 7.00 8.08
N VAL A 112 -8.04 7.01 6.77
CA VAL A 112 -6.91 6.31 6.15
C VAL A 112 -5.58 6.85 6.67
N ARG A 113 -5.47 8.18 6.78
CA ARG A 113 -4.28 8.82 7.36
C ARG A 113 -4.03 8.34 8.80
N GLU A 114 -5.02 8.43 9.67
CA GLU A 114 -4.91 8.03 11.09
C GLU A 114 -4.57 6.54 11.23
N TYR A 115 -5.14 5.68 10.38
CA TYR A 115 -4.80 4.27 10.31
C TYR A 115 -3.32 4.06 9.96
N LEU A 116 -2.83 4.69 8.89
CA LEU A 116 -1.43 4.57 8.48
C LEU A 116 -0.47 5.16 9.52
N GLU A 117 -0.81 6.29 10.13
CA GLU A 117 -0.05 6.87 11.24
C GLU A 117 0.06 5.88 12.43
N THR A 118 -1.03 5.15 12.73
CA THR A 118 -1.04 4.10 13.76
C THR A 118 -0.12 2.94 13.38
N VAL A 119 -0.19 2.44 12.15
CA VAL A 119 0.68 1.35 11.66
C VAL A 119 2.16 1.74 11.74
N ILE A 120 2.49 2.95 11.26
CA ILE A 120 3.88 3.46 11.29
C ILE A 120 4.36 3.60 12.73
N ALA A 121 3.55 4.18 13.62
CA ALA A 121 3.90 4.32 15.02
C ALA A 121 4.11 2.96 15.69
N GLY A 122 3.27 1.98 15.40
CA GLY A 122 3.39 0.62 15.93
C GLY A 122 4.64 -0.09 15.42
N LEU A 123 4.99 0.06 14.13
CA LEU A 123 6.25 -0.48 13.58
C LEU A 123 7.48 0.10 14.27
N HIS A 124 7.50 1.40 14.55
CA HIS A 124 8.64 2.04 15.23
C HIS A 124 8.70 1.78 16.74
N ALA A 125 7.65 1.22 17.34
CA ALA A 125 7.60 0.90 18.77
C ALA A 125 7.95 -0.56 19.10
N ALA A 126 7.90 -1.46 18.11
CA ALA A 126 8.24 -2.87 18.23
C ALA A 126 9.76 -3.11 18.13
#